data_AF-A0A956EGG1-F1
#
_entry.id   AF-A0A956EGG1-F1
#
_cell.length_a   1.000
_cell.length_b   1.000
_cell.length_c   1.000
_cell.angle_alpha   90.00
_cell.angle_beta   90.00
_cell.angle_gamma   90.00
#
_symmetry.space_group_name_H-M   'P 1'
#
loop_
_entity.id
_entity.type
_entity.pdbx_description
1 polymer ?
#
loop_
_entity_poly.entity_id
_entity_poly.type
_entity_poly.pdbx_seq_one_letter_code
_entity_poly.pdbx_strand_id
1 'polypeptide(L)'
;SYPMFARDRPQVAVVHHVVAVADDGRHRPIPPPLIANDEVLQAAATIGTAIHRRRSPQLCRQVAERVAADPRWQDFTWLEVATDRYDVLDYFSTSTRPLERDIHARCRIRR
;
A
#
# COMPACT_ATOMS: atom_id res chain seq x y z
N SER A 1 7.81 -38.75 -9.56
CA SER A 1 6.47 -38.15 -9.63
C SER A 1 6.55 -36.78 -9.01
N TYR A 2 6.50 -35.71 -9.81
CA TYR A 2 6.38 -34.34 -9.29
C TYR A 2 4.93 -34.20 -8.80
N PRO A 3 4.67 -33.84 -7.53
CA PRO A 3 3.30 -33.68 -7.08
C PRO A 3 2.69 -32.47 -7.79
N MET A 4 1.69 -32.71 -8.65
CA MET A 4 0.89 -31.67 -9.30
C MET A 4 -0.17 -31.05 -8.35
N PHE A 5 0.05 -31.14 -7.02
CA PHE A 5 -0.88 -30.57 -6.05
C PHE A 5 -0.66 -29.07 -5.96
N ALA A 6 -1.38 -28.32 -6.80
CA ALA A 6 -1.65 -26.92 -6.53
C ALA A 6 -2.34 -26.87 -5.15
N ARG A 7 -1.68 -26.29 -4.14
CA ARG A 7 -2.35 -25.96 -2.89
C ARG A 7 -3.51 -25.01 -3.20
N ASP A 8 -4.62 -25.16 -2.49
CA ASP A 8 -5.71 -24.20 -2.57
C ASP A 8 -5.16 -22.80 -2.32
N ARG A 9 -5.41 -21.91 -3.28
CA ARG A 9 -4.99 -20.52 -3.14
C ARG A 9 -5.90 -19.87 -2.09
N PRO A 10 -5.34 -19.08 -1.17
CA PRO A 10 -6.17 -18.36 -0.21
C PRO A 10 -7.13 -17.46 -0.97
N GLN A 11 -8.42 -17.58 -0.67
CA GLN A 11 -9.47 -16.76 -1.26
C GLN A 11 -9.33 -15.28 -0.86
N VAL A 12 -8.62 -14.99 0.22
CA VAL A 12 -8.31 -13.62 0.67
C VAL A 12 -6.87 -13.27 0.35
N ALA A 13 -6.67 -12.23 -0.46
CA ALA A 13 -5.38 -11.62 -0.73
C ALA A 13 -5.14 -10.45 0.23
N VAL A 14 -3.98 -10.44 0.89
CA VAL A 14 -3.55 -9.37 1.79
C VAL A 14 -2.50 -8.51 1.08
N VAL A 15 -2.73 -7.20 1.02
CA VAL A 15 -1.84 -6.25 0.35
C VAL A 15 -1.42 -5.17 1.33
N HIS A 16 -0.10 -5.05 1.55
CA HIS A 16 0.50 -3.92 2.26
C HIS A 16 0.91 -2.85 1.28
N HIS A 17 0.44 -1.62 1.46
CA HIS A 17 0.79 -0.53 0.55
C HIS A 17 0.80 0.83 1.25
N VAL A 18 1.27 1.84 0.51
CA VAL A 18 1.14 3.26 0.89
C VAL A 18 0.24 3.94 -0.13
N VAL A 19 -0.73 4.72 0.33
CA VAL A 19 -1.69 5.44 -0.53
C VAL A 19 -1.61 6.93 -0.25
N ALA A 20 -1.59 7.74 -1.31
CA ALA A 20 -1.85 9.16 -1.21
C ALA A 20 -3.35 9.43 -1.23
N VAL A 21 -3.82 10.30 -0.35
CA VAL A 21 -5.23 10.68 -0.20
C VAL A 21 -5.37 12.19 -0.34
N ALA A 22 -6.22 12.61 -1.26
CA ALA A 22 -6.59 14.00 -1.49
C ALA A 22 -7.76 14.39 -0.56
N ASP A 23 -7.98 15.69 -0.35
CA ASP A 23 -9.04 16.17 0.52
C ASP A 23 -10.46 15.92 -0.06
N ASP A 24 -10.55 15.67 -1.37
CA ASP A 24 -11.76 15.23 -2.06
C ASP A 24 -12.03 13.71 -1.96
N GLY A 25 -11.19 12.97 -1.24
CA GLY A 25 -11.30 11.53 -1.04
C GLY A 25 -10.73 10.67 -2.17
N ARG A 26 -10.19 11.28 -3.25
CA ARG A 26 -9.43 10.52 -4.24
C ARG A 26 -8.20 9.92 -3.59
N HIS A 27 -7.89 8.69 -3.98
CA HIS A 27 -6.76 7.97 -3.44
C HIS A 27 -5.96 7.31 -4.55
N ARG A 28 -4.64 7.27 -4.40
CA ARG A 28 -3.72 6.70 -5.39
C ARG A 28 -2.56 5.97 -4.72
N PRO A 29 -2.26 4.71 -5.08
CA PRO A 29 -1.12 3.98 -4.53
C PRO A 29 0.21 4.66 -4.87
N ILE A 30 1.10 4.77 -3.89
CA ILE A 30 2.46 5.29 -4.08
C ILE A 30 3.29 4.24 -4.84
N PRO A 31 4.02 4.63 -5.90
CA PRO A 31 4.85 3.73 -6.67
C PRO A 31 6.12 3.31 -5.88
N PRO A 32 6.68 2.12 -6.15
CA PRO A 32 7.88 1.60 -5.48
C PRO A 32 9.05 2.58 -5.31
N PRO A 33 9.40 3.43 -6.30
CA PRO A 33 10.58 4.30 -6.21
C PRO A 33 10.46 5.37 -5.13
N LEU A 34 9.24 5.77 -4.77
CA LEU A 34 9.00 6.72 -3.67
C LEU A 34 8.97 6.02 -2.29
N ILE A 35 8.88 4.69 -2.27
CA ILE A 35 8.87 3.88 -1.05
C ILE A 35 10.29 3.44 -0.70
N ALA A 36 10.95 2.77 -1.65
CA ALA A 36 12.28 2.22 -1.51
C ALA A 36 13.12 2.40 -2.80
N ASN A 37 12.76 1.69 -3.86
CA ASN A 37 13.44 1.66 -5.17
C ASN A 37 12.49 1.08 -6.24
N ASP A 38 12.98 0.89 -7.48
CA ASP A 38 12.19 0.36 -8.59
C ASP A 38 11.75 -1.12 -8.44
N GLU A 39 12.33 -1.85 -7.48
CA GLU A 39 11.99 -3.26 -7.24
C GLU A 39 10.70 -3.38 -6.42
N VAL A 40 9.60 -3.74 -7.09
CA VAL A 40 8.25 -3.87 -6.50
C VAL A 40 8.26 -4.75 -5.24
N LEU A 41 8.95 -5.90 -5.29
CA LEU A 41 9.00 -6.83 -4.15
C LEU A 41 9.79 -6.27 -2.96
N GLN A 42 10.83 -5.47 -3.20
CA GLN A 42 11.59 -4.84 -2.12
C GLN A 42 10.79 -3.71 -1.47
N ALA A 43 10.06 -2.92 -2.27
CA ALA A 43 9.15 -1.92 -1.74
C ALA A 43 8.05 -2.58 -0.88
N ALA A 44 7.42 -3.66 -1.37
CA ALA A 44 6.43 -4.41 -0.61
C ALA A 44 7.00 -4.97 0.71
N ALA A 45 8.20 -5.57 0.67
CA ALA A 45 8.87 -6.07 1.87
C ALA A 45 9.21 -4.96 2.87
N THR A 46 9.58 -3.77 2.39
CA THR A 46 9.86 -2.59 3.23
C THR A 46 8.59 -2.14 3.97
N ILE A 47 7.45 -2.08 3.27
CA ILE A 47 6.15 -1.72 3.87
C ILE A 47 5.74 -2.77 4.91
N GLY A 48 5.77 -4.06 4.54
CA GLY A 48 5.44 -5.15 5.45
C GLY A 48 6.32 -5.16 6.70
N THR A 49 7.64 -4.96 6.53
CA THR A 49 8.58 -4.87 7.65
C THR A 49 8.26 -3.67 8.56
N ALA A 50 7.94 -2.51 7.98
CA ALA A 50 7.56 -1.33 8.75
C ALA A 50 6.29 -1.57 9.58
N ILE A 51 5.28 -2.22 8.99
CA ILE A 51 4.05 -2.59 9.68
C ILE A 51 4.34 -3.56 10.84
N HIS A 52 5.03 -4.68 10.57
CA HIS A 52 5.32 -5.69 11.58
C HIS A 52 6.19 -5.15 12.73
N ARG A 53 7.15 -4.27 12.43
CA ARG A 53 8.02 -3.65 13.43
C ARG A 53 7.41 -2.41 14.10
N ARG A 54 6.14 -2.09 13.82
CA ARG A 54 5.42 -0.89 14.31
C ARG A 54 6.15 0.43 13.99
N ARG A 55 6.82 0.47 12.83
CA ARG A 55 7.54 1.63 12.29
C ARG A 55 6.78 2.33 11.16
N SER A 56 5.52 2.00 10.92
CA SER A 56 4.67 2.65 9.90
C SER A 56 4.66 4.18 9.98
N PRO A 57 4.64 4.84 11.17
CA PRO A 57 4.73 6.30 11.24
C PRO A 57 6.07 6.87 10.75
N GLN A 58 7.17 6.14 10.92
CA GLN A 58 8.47 6.52 10.39
C GLN A 58 8.49 6.39 8.86
N LEU A 59 8.04 5.24 8.34
CA LEU A 59 7.93 5.02 6.90
C LEU A 59 7.04 6.09 6.24
N CYS A 60 5.89 6.39 6.83
CA CYS A 60 4.95 7.40 6.32
C CYS A 60 5.65 8.76 6.12
N ARG A 61 6.39 9.23 7.14
CA ARG A 61 7.11 10.51 7.06
C ARG A 61 8.20 10.51 5.99
N GLN A 62 8.98 9.45 5.89
CA GLN A 62 10.04 9.32 4.86
C GLN A 62 9.46 9.33 3.45
N VAL A 63 8.35 8.63 3.23
CA VAL A 63 7.67 8.63 1.92
C VAL A 63 7.02 9.99 1.66
N ALA A 64 6.45 10.65 2.68
CA ALA A 64 5.86 11.98 2.55
C ALA A 64 6.89 13.03 2.09
N GLU A 65 8.12 12.97 2.59
CA GLU A 65 9.21 13.85 2.15
C GLU A 65 9.54 13.66 0.66
N ARG A 66 9.60 12.42 0.18
CA ARG A 66 9.85 12.13 -1.24
C ARG A 66 8.68 12.53 -2.12
N VAL A 67 7.45 12.26 -1.67
CA VAL A 67 6.22 12.63 -2.36
C VAL A 67 6.07 14.14 -2.46
N ALA A 68 6.44 14.89 -1.41
CA ALA A 68 6.38 16.35 -1.40
C ALA A 68 7.27 17.00 -2.47
N ALA A 69 8.37 16.34 -2.85
CA ALA A 69 9.29 16.82 -3.88
C ALA A 69 8.84 16.52 -5.32
N ASP A 70 7.80 15.70 -5.52
CA ASP A 70 7.32 15.29 -6.85
C ASP A 70 6.01 16.03 -7.21
N PRO A 71 6.03 16.96 -8.20
CA PRO A 71 4.86 17.74 -8.60
C PRO A 71 3.64 16.90 -9.00
N ARG A 72 3.83 15.64 -9.41
CA ARG A 72 2.72 14.74 -9.79
C ARG A 72 1.81 14.37 -8.62
N TRP A 73 2.21 14.67 -7.39
CA TRP A 73 1.45 14.39 -6.16
C TRP A 73 0.91 15.64 -5.48
N GLN A 74 0.95 16.80 -6.15
CA GLN A 74 0.51 18.08 -5.61
C GLN A 74 -1.00 18.16 -5.28
N ASP A 75 -1.80 17.22 -5.75
CA ASP A 75 -3.24 17.17 -5.45
C ASP A 75 -3.54 16.38 -4.16
N PHE A 76 -2.54 15.70 -3.59
CA PHE A 76 -2.72 14.85 -2.40
C PHE A 76 -2.20 15.54 -1.14
N THR A 77 -2.93 15.36 -0.03
CA THR A 77 -2.68 16.03 1.26
C THR A 77 -2.18 15.06 2.32
N TRP A 78 -2.60 13.80 2.25
CA TRP A 78 -2.30 12.76 3.24
C TRP A 78 -1.62 11.56 2.59
N LEU A 79 -0.81 10.87 3.38
CA LEU A 79 -0.38 9.50 3.10
C LEU A 79 -0.93 8.57 4.17
N GLU A 80 -1.33 7.37 3.74
CA GLU A 80 -1.77 6.28 4.60
C GLU A 80 -0.93 5.04 4.31
N VAL A 81 -0.37 4.42 5.36
CA VAL A 81 0.25 3.10 5.30
C VAL A 81 -0.81 2.10 5.73
N ALA A 82 -1.27 1.26 4.81
CA ALA A 82 -2.43 0.42 5.03
C ALA A 82 -2.16 -1.06 4.69
N THR A 83 -2.95 -1.92 5.33
CA THR A 83 -3.16 -3.30 4.90
C THR A 83 -4.59 -3.42 4.40
N ASP A 84 -4.74 -3.84 3.15
CA ASP A 84 -6.05 -4.15 2.57
C ASP A 84 -6.19 -5.66 2.41
N ARG A 85 -7.39 -6.17 2.67
CA ARG A 85 -7.78 -7.56 2.41
C ARG A 85 -8.81 -7.58 1.28
N TYR A 86 -8.54 -8.35 0.24
CA TYR A 86 -9.41 -8.50 -0.93
C TYR A 86 -9.89 -9.94 -1.02
N ASP A 87 -11.18 -10.14 -1.29
CA ASP A 87 -11.62 -11.42 -1.83
C ASP A 87 -11.16 -11.49 -3.29
N VAL A 88 -10.38 -12.52 -3.61
CA VAL A 88 -9.76 -12.70 -4.93
C VAL A 88 -10.83 -12.89 -6.01
N LEU A 89 -11.92 -13.61 -5.72
CA LEU A 89 -12.97 -13.89 -6.68
C LEU A 89 -13.83 -12.64 -6.92
N ASP A 90 -14.18 -11.91 -5.87
CA ASP A 90 -14.94 -10.66 -6.02
C ASP A 90 -14.12 -9.58 -6.72
N TYR A 91 -12.81 -9.51 -6.45
CA TYR A 91 -11.89 -8.57 -7.08
C TYR A 91 -11.93 -8.65 -8.61
N PHE A 92 -12.03 -9.85 -9.18
CA PHE A 92 -12.06 -10.06 -10.62
C PHE A 92 -13.46 -10.09 -11.24
N SER A 93 -14.52 -10.26 -10.44
CA SER A 93 -15.89 -10.42 -10.95
C SER A 93 -16.76 -9.17 -10.78
N THR A 94 -16.71 -8.54 -9.61
CA THR A 94 -17.79 -7.64 -9.17
C THR A 94 -17.28 -6.32 -8.62
N SER A 95 -16.20 -6.34 -7.83
CA SER A 95 -15.77 -5.17 -7.07
C SER A 95 -14.28 -5.21 -6.73
N THR A 96 -13.57 -4.13 -7.04
CA THR A 96 -12.17 -3.95 -6.62
C THR A 96 -12.04 -3.31 -5.24
N ARG A 97 -13.13 -3.26 -4.46
CA ARG A 97 -13.09 -2.73 -3.08
C ARG A 97 -12.54 -3.77 -2.12
N PRO A 98 -11.69 -3.37 -1.15
CA PRO A 98 -11.24 -4.28 -0.11
C PRO A 98 -12.41 -4.68 0.80
N LEU A 99 -12.38 -5.92 1.29
CA LEU A 99 -13.23 -6.41 2.38
C LEU A 99 -12.96 -5.63 3.66
N GLU A 100 -11.69 -5.38 3.94
CA GLU A 100 -11.21 -4.74 5.15
C GLU A 100 -9.97 -3.90 4.83
N ARG A 101 -9.87 -2.74 5.50
CA ARG A 101 -8.71 -1.84 5.43
C ARG A 101 -8.26 -1.48 6.83
N ASP A 102 -7.01 -1.83 7.15
CA ASP A 102 -6.32 -1.48 8.40
C ASP A 102 -5.30 -0.37 8.12
N ILE A 103 -5.52 0.83 8.67
CA ILE A 103 -4.56 1.95 8.56
C ILE A 103 -3.58 1.89 9.73
N HIS A 104 -2.30 1.63 9.43
CA HIS A 104 -1.22 1.53 10.42
C HIS A 104 -0.58 2.88 10.76
N ALA A 105 -0.62 3.81 9.82
CA ALA A 105 -0.17 5.17 10.02
C ALA A 105 -0.82 6.10 9.00
N ARG A 106 -1.11 7.33 9.43
CA ARG A 106 -1.50 8.43 8.57
C ARG A 106 -0.62 9.64 8.87
N CYS A 107 -0.11 10.29 7.83
CA CYS A 107 0.70 11.48 7.97
C CYS A 107 0.37 12.50 6.87
N ARG A 108 0.61 13.78 7.15
CA ARG A 108 0.38 14.86 6.20
C ARG A 108 1.61 15.02 5.29
N ILE A 109 1.38 15.25 4.00
CA ILE A 109 2.44 15.65 3.06
C ILE A 109 2.72 17.13 3.34
N ARG A 110 3.90 17.43 3.88
CA ARG A 110 4.33 18.82 4.15
C ARG A 110 5.09 19.34 2.93
N ARG A 111 4.65 20.46 2.38
CA ARG A 111 5.32 21.16 1.28
C ARG A 111 6.08 22.36 1.82
#